data_AF-A0A970R7R0-F1
#
_entry.id   AF-A0A970R7R0-F1
#
_cell.length_a   1.000
_cell.length_b   1.000
_cell.length_c   1.000
_cell.angle_alpha   90.00
_cell.angle_beta   90.00
_cell.angle_gamma   90.00
#
_symmetry.space_group_name_H-M   'P 1'
#
loop_
_entity.id
_entity.type
_entity.pdbx_description
1 polymer ?
#
loop_
_entity_poly.entity_id
_entity_poly.type
_entity_poly.pdbx_seq_one_letter_code
_entity_poly.pdbx_strand_id
1 'polypeptide(L)' 'MRDFTLEELSEAHRALTSALHKCEKINAAKLGKSQQTLLVRRIAALKVALTLIEKEQSKKDDCVLSQDEV' A
#
# COMPACT_ATOMS: atom_id res chain seq x y z
N MET A 1 9.82 5.46 15.75
CA MET A 1 9.77 4.61 14.54
C MET A 1 10.86 5.10 13.62
N ARG A 2 11.44 4.23 12.78
CA ARG A 2 12.39 4.68 11.75
C ARG A 2 11.62 5.44 10.68
N ASP A 3 12.18 6.54 10.21
CA ASP A 3 11.66 7.25 9.03
C ASP A 3 12.03 6.45 7.79
N PHE A 4 11.07 6.28 6.89
CA PHE A 4 11.27 5.59 5.61
C PHE A 4 11.68 6.59 4.53
N THR A 5 12.54 6.21 3.59
CA THR A 5 12.85 7.06 2.43
C THR A 5 11.69 7.09 1.43
N LEU A 6 11.65 8.09 0.55
CA LEU A 6 10.66 8.12 -0.54
C LEU A 6 10.78 6.89 -1.45
N GLU A 7 12.01 6.42 -1.68
CA GLU A 7 12.29 5.21 -2.45
C GLU A 7 11.73 3.96 -1.77
N GLU A 8 11.94 3.80 -0.46
CA GLU A 8 11.36 2.69 0.31
C GLU A 8 9.82 2.70 0.27
N LEU A 9 9.21 3.89 0.39
CA LEU A 9 7.76 4.05 0.29
C LEU A 9 7.24 3.71 -1.11
N SER A 10 7.94 4.15 -2.16
CA SER A 10 7.58 3.87 -3.56
C SER A 10 7.71 2.38 -3.89
N GLU A 11 8.78 1.74 -3.44
CA GLU A 11 8.99 0.30 -3.60
C GLU A 11 7.91 -0.51 -2.87
N ALA A 12 7.59 -0.12 -1.63
CA ALA A 12 6.50 -0.72 -0.87
C ALA A 12 5.15 -0.54 -1.56
N HIS A 13 4.84 0.67 -2.05
CA HIS A 13 3.60 0.94 -2.81
C HIS A 13 3.49 0.04 -4.04
N ARG A 14 4.56 -0.06 -4.83
CA ARG A 14 4.61 -0.92 -6.03
C ARG A 14 4.38 -2.39 -5.69
N ALA A 15 5.03 -2.89 -4.64
CA ALA A 15 4.90 -4.27 -4.19
C ALA A 15 3.47 -4.58 -3.72
N LEU A 16 2.88 -3.71 -2.90
CA LEU A 16 1.51 -3.88 -2.39
C LEU A 16 0.46 -3.74 -3.49
N THR A 17 0.64 -2.81 -4.44
CA THR A 17 -0.21 -2.68 -5.62
C THR A 17 -0.19 -3.95 -6.47
N SER A 18 0.98 -4.57 -6.64
CA SER A 18 1.11 -5.84 -7.35
C SER A 18 0.41 -6.98 -6.60
N ALA A 19 0.52 -7.02 -5.27
CA ALA A 19 -0.17 -7.98 -4.43
C ALA A 19 -1.70 -7.81 -4.47
N LEU A 20 -2.17 -6.57 -4.48
CA LEU A 20 -3.59 -6.23 -4.59
C LEU A 20 -4.17 -6.71 -5.92
N HIS A 21 -3.53 -6.37 -7.04
CA HIS A 21 -3.96 -6.84 -8.37
C HIS A 21 -4.03 -8.37 -8.46
N LYS A 22 -3.08 -9.09 -7.85
CA LYS A 22 -3.13 -10.56 -7.79
C LYS A 22 -4.34 -11.04 -7.00
N CYS A 23 -4.65 -10.41 -5.86
CA CYS A 23 -5.82 -10.76 -5.06
C CYS A 23 -7.13 -10.47 -5.80
N GLU A 24 -7.25 -9.34 -6.49
CA GLU A 24 -8.46 -8.95 -7.22
C GLU A 24 -8.75 -9.86 -8.42
N LYS A 25 -7.72 -10.47 -9.02
CA LYS A 25 -7.88 -11.46 -10.10
C LYS A 25 -8.39 -12.83 -9.61
N ILE A 26 -8.40 -13.09 -8.30
CA ILE A 26 -8.89 -14.37 -7.77
C ILE A 26 -10.42 -14.38 -7.83
N ASN A 27 -10.97 -15.38 -8.52
CA ASN A 27 -12.42 -15.57 -8.54
C ASN A 27 -12.90 -16.13 -7.18
N ALA A 28 -13.40 -15.23 -6.34
CA ALA A 28 -13.89 -15.54 -5.00
C ALA A 28 -15.05 -16.57 -4.97
N ALA A 29 -15.84 -16.68 -6.04
CA ALA A 29 -16.94 -17.64 -6.12
C ALA A 29 -16.48 -19.09 -6.26
N LYS A 30 -15.21 -19.32 -6.64
CA LYS A 30 -14.61 -20.67 -6.72
C LYS A 30 -13.95 -21.12 -5.40
N LEU A 31 -13.93 -20.26 -4.39
CA LEU A 31 -13.28 -20.50 -3.10
C LEU A 31 -14.28 -21.02 -2.05
N GLY A 32 -13.78 -21.72 -1.04
CA GLY A 32 -14.56 -22.01 0.17
C GLY A 32 -14.85 -20.75 0.99
N LYS A 33 -15.87 -20.77 1.86
CA LYS A 33 -16.30 -19.60 2.66
C LYS A 33 -15.17 -18.93 3.46
N SER A 34 -14.28 -19.72 4.07
CA SER A 34 -13.14 -19.22 4.85
C SER A 34 -12.12 -18.50 3.96
N GLN A 35 -11.82 -19.07 2.79
CA GLN A 35 -10.91 -18.50 1.80
C GLN A 35 -11.49 -17.21 1.19
N GLN A 36 -12.79 -17.18 0.89
CA GLN A 36 -13.48 -15.97 0.43
C GLN A 36 -13.39 -14.85 1.47
N THR A 37 -13.66 -15.16 2.74
CA THR A 37 -13.56 -14.19 3.84
C THR A 37 -12.12 -13.66 3.98
N LEU A 38 -11.12 -14.55 3.91
CA LEU A 38 -9.71 -14.16 3.97
C LEU A 38 -9.32 -13.25 2.80
N LEU A 39 -9.76 -13.57 1.58
CA LEU A 39 -9.46 -12.79 0.38
C LEU A 39 -10.02 -11.37 0.50
N VAL A 40 -11.28 -11.23 0.90
CA VAL A 40 -11.94 -9.93 1.09
C VAL A 40 -11.20 -9.10 2.14
N ARG A 41 -10.84 -9.69 3.28
CA ARG A 41 -10.09 -9.00 4.34
C ARG A 41 -8.70 -8.58 3.90
N ARG A 42 -8.01 -9.43 3.12
CA ARG A 42 -6.69 -9.12 2.57
C ARG A 42 -6.74 -7.95 1.60
N ILE A 43 -7.72 -7.93 0.69
CA ILE A 43 -7.93 -6.81 -0.24
C ILE A 43 -8.18 -5.51 0.55
N ALA A 44 -9.05 -5.55 1.56
CA ALA A 44 -9.32 -4.38 2.40
C ALA A 44 -8.06 -3.86 3.11
N ALA A 45 -7.27 -4.75 3.71
CA ALA A 45 -6.03 -4.39 4.38
C ALA A 45 -4.99 -3.79 3.42
N LEU A 46 -4.85 -4.35 2.21
CA LEU A 46 -3.95 -3.81 1.18
C LEU A 46 -4.36 -2.40 0.74
N LYS A 47 -5.67 -2.14 0.57
CA LYS A 47 -6.18 -0.80 0.24
C LYS A 47 -5.85 0.21 1.35
N VAL A 48 -6.07 -0.16 2.61
CA VAL A 48 -5.71 0.69 3.76
C VAL A 48 -4.20 0.96 3.79
N ALA A 49 -3.38 -0.06 3.59
CA ALA A 49 -1.91 0.09 3.58
C ALA A 49 -1.45 1.04 2.46
N LEU A 50 -2.01 0.91 1.25
CA LEU A 50 -1.70 1.80 0.13
C LEU A 50 -2.07 3.26 0.45
N THR A 51 -3.28 3.51 0.97
CA THR A 51 -3.69 4.86 1.38
C THR A 51 -2.79 5.46 2.45
N LEU A 52 -2.28 4.64 3.39
CA LEU A 52 -1.34 5.11 4.40
C LEU A 52 0.03 5.47 3.80
N ILE A 53 0.53 4.69 2.84
CA ILE A 53 1.78 4.98 2.13
C ILE A 53 1.63 6.26 1.30
N GLU A 54 0.55 6.40 0.55
CA GLU A 54 0.25 7.60 -0.24
C GLU A 54 0.20 8.85 0.66
N LYS A 55 -0.47 8.75 1.81
CA LYS A 55 -0.49 9.84 2.80
C LYS A 55 0.90 10.19 3.30
N GLU A 56 1.77 9.21 3.52
CA GLU A 56 3.14 9.45 3.99
C GLU A 56 4.04 10.05 2.90
N GLN A 57 3.83 9.65 1.64
CA GLN A 57 4.47 10.25 0.46
C GLN A 57 4.06 11.73 0.32
N SER A 58 2.77 12.04 0.37
CA SER A 58 2.30 13.43 0.27
C SER A 58 2.84 14.34 1.38
N LYS A 59 2.94 13.84 2.62
CA LYS A 59 3.58 14.61 3.70
C LYS A 59 5.05 14.90 3.44
N LYS A 60 5.77 13.97 2.79
CA LYS A 60 7.17 14.16 2.43
C LYS A 60 7.32 15.15 1.29
N ASP A 61 6.40 15.14 0.32
CA ASP A 61 6.34 16.13 -0.76
C ASP A 61 6.08 17.54 -0.22
N ASP A 62 5.21 17.67 0.79
CA ASP A 62 4.95 18.95 1.50
C ASP A 62 6.14 19.43 2.36
N CYS A 63 7.10 18.55 2.68
CA CYS A 63 8.27 18.87 3.49
C CYS A 63 9.51 19.25 2.65
N VAL A 64 9.49 19.10 1.31
CA VAL A 64 10.65 19.40 0.44
C VAL A 64 10.81 20.92 0.17
N LEU A 65 9.97 21.79 0.73
CA LEU A 65 10.18 23.25 0.71
C LEU A 65 11.04 23.77 1.88
N SER A 66 11.88 22.93 2.47
CA SER A 66 12.83 23.34 3.53
C SER A 66 14.20 22.65 3.43
N GLN A 67 14.56 22.12 2.25
CA GLN A 67 15.92 21.69 1.95
C GLN A 67 16.55 22.58 0.86
N ASP A 68 16.35 23.89 0.98
CA ASP A 68 17.35 24.88 0.57
C ASP A 68 17.89 25.49 1.88
N GLU A 69 19.18 25.84 1.92
CA GLU A 69 20.02 26.30 3.06
C GLU A 69 20.92 25.15 3.60
N VAL A 70 22.24 25.09 3.40
CA VAL A 70 23.31 26.00 2.91
C VAL A 70 24.42 25.14 2.31
#